data_AF-A0A812UUZ9-F1
#
_entry.id   AF-A0A812UUZ9-F1
#
_cell.length_a   1.000
_cell.length_b   1.000
_cell.length_c   1.000
_cell.angle_alpha   90.00
_cell.angle_beta   90.00
_cell.angle_gamma   90.00
#
_symmetry.space_group_name_H-M   'P 1'
#
loop_
_entity.id
_entity.type
_entity.pdbx_description
1 polymer ?
#
loop_
_entity_poly.entity_id
_entity_poly.type
_entity_poly.pdbx_seq_one_letter_code
_entity_poly.pdbx_strand_id
1 'polypeptide(L)'
;HTWTADSWLKHAAICLHLNFKLALGIAISAWISVIGYIAITGLTSWGGCHFLVVAGVYVPTLLFFLVVFYGHRLSSLLHEQPTVWLDKVCIHQTDEAMKAQQVKALPVFVARSREMLVLWSQCCTGGYWPWAWKFLGFRV
;
A
#
# COMPACT_ATOMS: atom_id res chain seq x y z
N HIS A 1 9.13 21.91 -9.08
CA HIS A 1 8.59 20.61 -9.54
C HIS A 1 9.56 19.48 -9.21
N THR A 2 9.74 19.10 -7.95
CA THR A 2 10.66 17.99 -7.60
C THR A 2 9.91 16.67 -7.57
N TRP A 3 9.72 16.13 -8.78
CA TRP A 3 9.21 14.80 -9.11
C TRP A 3 10.34 13.77 -9.20
N THR A 4 11.44 13.94 -8.45
CA THR A 4 12.64 13.09 -8.62
C THR A 4 12.46 11.65 -8.13
N ALA A 5 11.53 11.40 -7.19
CA ALA A 5 11.16 10.03 -6.84
C ALA A 5 10.18 9.45 -7.87
N ASP A 6 10.55 8.31 -8.45
CA ASP A 6 9.77 7.63 -9.48
C ASP A 6 8.31 7.52 -9.09
N SER A 7 7.44 7.99 -9.99
CA SER A 7 6.00 7.94 -9.80
C SER A 7 5.53 6.53 -9.49
N TRP A 8 6.18 5.51 -10.07
CA TRP A 8 5.87 4.11 -9.83
C TRP A 8 6.06 3.69 -8.36
N LEU A 9 7.13 4.13 -7.69
CA LEU A 9 7.38 3.80 -6.28
C LEU A 9 6.29 4.37 -5.37
N LYS A 10 5.78 5.56 -5.68
CA LYS A 10 4.67 6.17 -4.94
C LYS A 10 3.38 5.38 -5.12
N HIS A 11 3.08 4.98 -6.36
CA HIS A 11 1.91 4.14 -6.66
C HIS A 11 2.02 2.78 -5.97
N ALA A 12 3.18 2.13 -6.05
CA ALA A 12 3.42 0.84 -5.40
C ALA A 12 3.28 0.94 -3.87
N ALA A 13 3.81 2.00 -3.24
CA ALA A 13 3.67 2.22 -1.80
C ALA A 13 2.21 2.41 -1.37
N ILE A 14 1.43 3.18 -2.13
CA ILE A 14 -0.01 3.37 -1.89
C ILE A 14 -0.77 2.05 -2.06
N CYS A 15 -0.53 1.34 -3.16
CA CYS A 15 -1.15 0.03 -3.45
C CYS A 15 -0.83 -0.99 -2.35
N LEU A 16 0.43 -1.05 -1.91
CA LEU A 16 0.86 -1.89 -0.81
C LEU A 16 0.11 -1.54 0.47
N HIS A 17 0.12 -0.27 0.90
CA HIS A 17 -0.54 0.13 2.15
C HIS A 17 -2.05 -0.19 2.15
N LEU A 18 -2.73 0.06 1.04
CA LEU A 18 -4.17 -0.17 0.94
C LEU A 18 -4.54 -1.66 0.93
N ASN A 19 -3.80 -2.46 0.14
CA ASN A 19 -4.18 -3.84 -0.18
C ASN A 19 -3.40 -4.89 0.61
N PHE A 20 -2.41 -4.51 1.43
CA PHE A 20 -1.53 -5.46 2.13
C PHE A 20 -2.29 -6.46 2.99
N LYS A 21 -3.27 -6.01 3.78
CA LYS A 21 -4.06 -6.89 4.66
C LYS A 21 -4.84 -7.94 3.84
N LEU A 22 -5.44 -7.51 2.72
CA LEU A 22 -6.20 -8.38 1.83
C LEU A 22 -5.27 -9.37 1.09
N ALA A 23 -4.14 -8.87 0.57
CA ALA A 23 -3.12 -9.70 -0.09
C ALA A 23 -2.54 -10.77 0.85
N LEU A 24 -2.25 -10.40 2.10
CA LEU A 24 -1.77 -11.33 3.11
C LEU A 24 -2.81 -12.39 3.45
N GLY A 25 -4.08 -11.99 3.60
CA GLY A 25 -5.18 -12.92 3.86
C GLY A 25 -5.36 -13.96 2.74
N ILE A 26 -5.32 -13.53 1.47
CA ILE A 26 -5.41 -14.42 0.31
C ILE A 26 -4.18 -15.33 0.20
N ALA A 27 -2.99 -14.81 0.45
CA ALA A 27 -1.77 -15.62 0.42
C ALA A 27 -1.78 -16.72 1.50
N ILE A 28 -2.19 -16.37 2.74
CA ILE A 28 -2.31 -17.32 3.84
C ILE A 28 -3.40 -18.36 3.54
N SER A 29 -4.56 -17.95 3.03
CA SER A 29 -5.64 -18.88 2.71
C SER A 29 -5.23 -19.86 1.61
N ALA A 30 -4.53 -19.39 0.56
CA ALA A 30 -3.97 -20.24 -0.48
C ALA A 30 -2.99 -21.28 0.10
N TRP A 31 -2.11 -20.87 1.02
CA TRP A 31 -1.20 -21.78 1.72
C TRP A 31 -1.95 -22.83 2.55
N ILE A 32 -2.96 -22.42 3.33
CA ILE A 32 -3.78 -23.34 4.13
C ILE A 32 -4.51 -24.34 3.23
N SER A 33 -5.06 -23.89 2.09
CA SER A 33 -5.71 -24.77 1.13
C SER A 33 -4.75 -25.82 0.55
N VAL A 34 -3.51 -25.44 0.26
CA VAL A 34 -2.49 -26.38 -0.22
C VAL A 34 -2.13 -27.41 0.86
N ILE A 35 -1.94 -26.97 2.11
CA ILE A 35 -1.67 -27.88 3.24
C ILE A 35 -2.85 -28.83 3.47
N GLY A 36 -4.08 -28.31 3.46
CA GLY A 36 -5.30 -29.09 3.63
C GLY A 36 -5.48 -30.13 2.51
N TYR A 37 -5.21 -29.74 1.27
CA TYR A 37 -5.24 -30.65 0.13
C TYR A 37 -4.24 -31.80 0.31
N ILE A 38 -2.99 -31.48 0.67
CA ILE A 38 -1.94 -32.48 0.93
C ILE A 38 -2.36 -33.44 2.06
N ALA A 39 -2.96 -32.91 3.12
CA ALA A 39 -3.43 -33.72 4.25
C ALA A 39 -4.53 -34.71 3.85
N ILE A 40 -5.36 -34.38 2.85
CA ILE A 40 -6.46 -35.23 2.37
C ILE A 40 -5.97 -36.26 1.35
N THR A 41 -5.19 -35.85 0.35
CA THR A 41 -4.84 -36.71 -0.79
C THR A 41 -3.48 -37.41 -0.65
N GLY A 42 -2.66 -36.99 0.31
CA GLY A 42 -1.26 -37.39 0.40
C GLY A 42 -0.36 -36.74 -0.66
N LEU A 43 0.96 -36.84 -0.48
CA LEU A 43 1.98 -36.19 -1.32
C LEU A 43 2.09 -36.77 -2.75
N THR A 44 1.51 -37.94 -2.99
CA THR A 44 1.79 -38.77 -4.17
C THR A 44 0.84 -38.54 -5.34
N SER A 45 -0.23 -37.75 -5.15
CA SER A 45 -1.37 -37.77 -6.07
C SER A 45 -1.12 -37.00 -7.39
N TRP A 46 -0.32 -35.92 -7.41
CA TRP A 46 -0.29 -34.93 -8.51
C TRP A 46 1.13 -34.45 -8.90
N GLY A 47 2.15 -35.32 -8.86
CA GLY A 47 3.50 -34.99 -9.39
C GLY A 47 4.56 -34.59 -8.36
N GLY A 48 4.34 -34.90 -7.08
CA GLY A 48 5.37 -34.85 -6.03
C GLY A 48 5.92 -33.44 -5.74
N CYS A 49 7.23 -33.33 -5.57
CA CYS A 49 7.91 -32.11 -5.10
C CYS A 49 7.72 -30.90 -6.03
N HIS A 50 7.59 -31.10 -7.34
CA HIS A 50 7.38 -29.99 -8.28
C HIS A 50 6.02 -29.31 -8.08
N PHE A 51 4.96 -30.09 -7.86
CA PHE A 51 3.64 -29.55 -7.56
C PHE A 51 3.64 -28.74 -6.26
N LEU A 52 4.35 -29.20 -5.23
CA LEU A 52 4.46 -28.49 -3.96
C LEU A 52 5.13 -27.12 -4.10
N VAL A 53 6.18 -27.02 -4.91
CA VAL A 53 6.86 -25.74 -5.18
C VAL A 53 5.93 -24.80 -5.96
N VAL A 54 5.24 -25.30 -6.98
CA VAL A 54 4.33 -24.47 -7.78
C VAL A 54 3.12 -24.00 -6.97
N ALA A 55 2.41 -24.93 -6.33
CA ALA A 55 1.19 -24.64 -5.60
C ALA A 55 1.45 -23.94 -4.26
N GLY A 56 2.53 -24.29 -3.56
CA GLY A 56 2.87 -23.72 -2.26
C GLY A 56 3.65 -22.40 -2.34
N VAL A 57 4.53 -22.24 -3.33
CA VAL A 57 5.37 -21.03 -3.43
C VAL A 57 4.90 -20.12 -4.54
N TYR A 58 4.91 -20.58 -5.80
CA TYR A 58 4.66 -19.69 -6.93
C TYR A 58 3.23 -19.15 -6.97
N VAL A 59 2.23 -19.99 -6.70
CA VAL A 59 0.82 -19.56 -6.71
C VAL A 59 0.54 -18.51 -5.63
N PRO A 60 0.87 -18.71 -4.35
CA PRO A 60 0.63 -17.70 -3.31
C PRO A 60 1.44 -16.43 -3.52
N THR A 61 2.69 -16.53 -4.01
CA THR A 61 3.49 -15.35 -4.37
C THR A 61 2.85 -14.55 -5.51
N LEU A 62 2.39 -15.22 -6.57
CA LEU A 62 1.70 -14.56 -7.68
C LEU A 62 0.40 -13.91 -7.23
N LEU A 63 -0.42 -14.61 -6.45
CA LEU A 63 -1.65 -14.07 -5.86
C LEU A 63 -1.37 -12.85 -4.98
N PHE A 64 -0.32 -12.90 -4.16
CA PHE A 64 0.08 -11.76 -3.33
C PHE A 64 0.36 -10.52 -4.19
N PHE A 65 1.20 -10.64 -5.23
CA PHE A 65 1.51 -9.49 -6.10
C PHE A 65 0.27 -8.99 -6.85
N LEU A 66 -0.53 -9.89 -7.41
CA LEU A 66 -1.76 -9.51 -8.11
C LEU A 66 -2.71 -8.73 -7.18
N VAL A 67 -2.88 -9.19 -5.95
CA VAL A 67 -3.76 -8.54 -4.98
C VAL A 67 -3.16 -7.24 -4.45
N VAL A 68 -1.85 -7.14 -4.27
CA VAL A 68 -1.21 -5.86 -3.90
C VAL A 68 -1.50 -4.78 -4.95
N PHE A 69 -1.34 -5.09 -6.24
CA PHE A 69 -1.55 -4.11 -7.31
C PHE A 69 -3.03 -3.90 -7.67
N TYR A 70 -3.85 -4.95 -7.69
CA TYR A 70 -5.24 -4.90 -8.20
C TYR A 70 -6.31 -5.17 -7.13
N GLY A 71 -5.94 -5.44 -5.89
CA GLY A 71 -6.86 -5.81 -4.81
C GLY A 71 -7.90 -4.74 -4.50
N HIS A 72 -7.59 -3.47 -4.72
CA HIS A 72 -8.55 -2.38 -4.58
C HIS A 72 -9.69 -2.45 -5.62
N ARG A 73 -9.44 -2.96 -6.83
CA ARG A 73 -10.50 -3.25 -7.82
C ARG A 73 -11.33 -4.46 -7.43
N LEU A 74 -10.73 -5.44 -6.76
CA LEU A 74 -11.44 -6.59 -6.22
C LEU A 74 -12.33 -6.18 -5.03
N SER A 75 -11.83 -5.31 -4.15
CA SER A 75 -12.57 -4.75 -3.00
C SER A 75 -13.76 -3.92 -3.45
N SER A 76 -13.67 -3.23 -4.60
CA SER A 76 -14.82 -2.56 -5.22
C SER A 76 -15.97 -3.52 -5.57
N LEU A 77 -15.69 -4.80 -5.83
CA LEU A 77 -16.73 -5.81 -6.06
C LEU A 77 -17.34 -6.31 -4.73
N LEU A 78 -16.62 -6.13 -3.62
CA LEU A 78 -16.98 -6.56 -2.27
C LEU A 78 -17.57 -5.41 -1.42
N HIS A 79 -18.06 -4.34 -2.05
CA HIS A 79 -18.76 -3.20 -1.44
C HIS A 79 -17.91 -2.26 -0.55
N GLU A 80 -16.66 -2.59 -0.26
CA GLU A 80 -15.73 -1.75 0.51
C GLU A 80 -14.83 -0.98 -0.47
N GLN A 81 -15.29 0.18 -0.95
CA GLN A 81 -14.42 1.11 -1.68
C GLN A 81 -13.74 2.05 -0.67
N PRO A 82 -12.44 1.90 -0.40
CA PRO A 82 -11.73 2.87 0.43
C PRO A 82 -11.71 4.20 -0.31
N THR A 83 -12.32 5.24 0.28
CA THR A 83 -12.20 6.59 -0.25
C THR A 83 -10.82 7.11 0.14
N VAL A 84 -9.94 7.23 -0.85
CA VAL A 84 -8.58 7.72 -0.64
C VAL A 84 -8.46 9.14 -1.15
N TRP A 85 -8.18 10.07 -0.26
CA TRP A 85 -7.79 11.42 -0.65
C TRP A 85 -6.28 11.52 -0.69
N LEU A 86 -5.72 11.98 -1.82
CA LEU A 86 -4.28 12.18 -1.99
C LEU A 86 -4.02 13.67 -2.04
N ASP A 87 -3.54 14.23 -0.92
CA ASP A 87 -3.12 15.64 -0.92
C ASP A 87 -1.62 15.77 -1.14
N LYS A 88 -1.27 16.88 -1.78
CA LYS A 88 0.11 17.32 -1.94
C LYS A 88 0.34 18.48 -0.98
N VAL A 89 0.69 18.18 0.26
CA VAL A 89 0.95 19.23 1.25
C VAL A 89 2.37 19.77 1.04
N CYS A 90 2.43 21.04 0.67
CA CYS A 90 3.65 21.79 0.40
C CYS A 90 3.80 22.83 1.51
N ILE A 91 4.48 22.48 2.61
CA ILE A 91 4.61 23.39 3.75
C ILE A 91 5.77 24.35 3.49
N HIS A 92 5.47 25.64 3.40
CA HIS A 92 6.48 26.69 3.27
C HIS A 92 7.39 26.66 4.50
N GLN A 93 8.69 26.40 4.33
CA GLN A 93 9.65 26.34 5.45
C GLN A 93 10.27 27.71 5.76
N THR A 94 10.25 28.63 4.80
CA THR A 94 10.92 29.95 4.93
C THR A 94 10.01 31.05 5.48
N ASP A 95 8.69 30.85 5.42
CA ASP A 95 7.70 31.83 5.87
C ASP A 95 6.92 31.20 7.02
N GLU A 96 7.18 31.68 8.24
CA GLU A 96 6.56 31.14 9.44
C GLU A 96 5.06 31.42 9.51
N ALA A 97 4.57 32.53 8.95
CA ALA A 97 3.15 32.86 8.94
C ALA A 97 2.37 31.91 8.04
N MET A 98 2.88 31.65 6.83
CA MET A 98 2.29 30.66 5.92
C MET A 98 2.38 29.24 6.49
N LYS A 99 3.51 28.89 7.11
CA LYS A 99 3.69 27.59 7.78
C LYS A 99 2.65 27.38 8.88
N ALA A 100 2.44 28.38 9.75
CA ALA A 100 1.46 28.30 10.83
C ALA A 100 0.04 28.12 10.31
N GLN A 101 -0.33 28.84 9.25
CA GLN A 101 -1.65 28.72 8.62
C GLN A 101 -1.87 27.32 8.02
N GLN A 102 -0.86 26.78 7.32
CA GLN A 102 -0.93 25.45 6.71
C GLN A 102 -0.97 24.33 7.76
N VAL A 103 -0.19 24.46 8.83
CA VAL A 103 -0.21 23.51 9.95
C VAL A 103 -1.56 23.54 10.68
N LYS A 104 -2.20 24.70 10.80
CA LYS A 104 -3.53 24.84 11.44
C LYS A 104 -4.65 24.15 10.67
N ALA A 105 -4.50 23.91 9.36
CA ALA A 105 -5.48 23.20 8.55
C ALA A 105 -5.38 21.66 8.65
N LEU A 106 -4.19 21.13 8.96
CA LEU A 106 -3.95 19.67 9.04
C LEU A 106 -4.84 18.92 10.04
N PRO A 107 -5.11 19.42 11.26
CA PRO A 107 -5.93 18.71 12.25
C PRO A 107 -7.32 18.36 11.73
N VAL A 108 -7.91 19.17 10.85
CA VAL A 108 -9.25 18.92 10.29
C VAL A 108 -9.23 17.67 9.42
N PHE A 109 -8.18 17.48 8.61
CA PHE A 109 -8.04 16.29 7.79
C PHE A 109 -7.72 15.05 8.62
N VAL A 110 -6.86 15.20 9.64
CA VAL A 110 -6.53 14.11 10.57
C VAL A 110 -7.78 13.67 11.33
N ALA A 111 -8.60 14.61 11.81
CA ALA A 111 -9.82 14.30 12.56
C ALA A 111 -10.91 13.62 11.72
N ARG A 112 -10.92 13.83 10.40
CA ARG A 112 -11.91 13.24 9.48
C ARG A 112 -11.45 11.95 8.79
N SER A 113 -10.25 11.49 9.09
CA SER A 113 -9.65 10.33 8.41
C SER A 113 -9.36 9.21 9.40
N ARG A 114 -9.63 7.98 8.99
CA ARG A 114 -9.37 6.77 9.79
C ARG A 114 -7.90 6.38 9.81
N GLU A 115 -7.22 6.51 8.68
CA GLU A 115 -5.79 6.21 8.54
C GLU A 115 -5.12 7.29 7.67
N MET A 116 -3.84 7.59 7.96
CA MET A 116 -3.06 8.66 7.34
C MET A 116 -1.70 8.11 6.89
N LEU A 117 -1.47 8.01 5.58
CA LEU A 117 -0.19 7.59 5.01
C LEU A 117 0.65 8.81 4.61
N VAL A 118 1.83 8.97 5.22
CA VAL A 118 2.77 10.05 4.89
C VAL A 118 3.95 9.49 4.08
N LEU A 119 4.06 9.85 2.79
CA LEU A 119 5.24 9.53 1.99
C LEU A 119 6.26 10.68 2.08
N TRP A 120 7.44 10.38 2.60
CA TRP A 120 8.56 11.32 2.72
C TRP A 120 9.61 11.06 1.63
N SER A 121 10.15 12.11 1.02
CA SER A 121 11.27 12.02 0.07
C SER A 121 12.46 12.82 0.58
N GLN A 122 13.65 12.21 0.62
CA GLN A 122 14.87 12.83 1.17
C GLN A 122 15.58 13.80 0.22
N CYS A 123 15.06 14.04 -0.99
CA CYS A 123 15.74 14.88 -1.99
C CYS A 123 15.91 16.37 -1.58
N CYS A 124 15.49 16.75 -0.38
CA CYS A 124 15.52 18.12 0.13
C CYS A 124 16.24 18.26 1.49
N THR A 125 17.21 17.40 1.82
CA THR A 125 18.06 17.57 3.02
C THR A 125 19.23 18.53 2.84
N GLY A 126 19.46 19.05 1.62
CA GLY A 126 20.34 20.20 1.40
C GLY A 126 19.60 21.48 1.75
N GLY A 127 20.10 22.26 2.72
CA GLY A 127 19.44 23.39 3.40
C GLY A 127 19.06 24.61 2.57
N TYR A 128 18.61 24.45 1.33
CA TYR A 128 18.30 25.52 0.38
C TYR A 128 16.90 25.43 -0.26
N TRP A 129 16.02 24.52 0.17
CA TRP A 129 14.68 24.40 -0.42
C TRP A 129 13.54 24.58 0.59
N PRO A 130 12.62 25.56 0.38
CA PRO A 130 11.51 25.87 1.29
C PRO A 130 10.39 24.82 1.38
N TRP A 131 10.48 23.66 0.73
CA TRP A 131 9.30 22.84 0.45
C TRP A 131 9.51 21.38 0.84
N ALA A 132 8.98 20.97 2.00
CA ALA A 132 8.82 19.57 2.35
C ALA A 132 7.51 19.06 1.77
N TRP A 133 7.59 18.13 0.81
CA TRP A 133 6.41 17.48 0.23
C TRP A 133 5.98 16.31 1.13
N LYS A 134 4.78 16.41 1.71
CA LYS A 134 4.11 15.30 2.38
C LYS A 134 2.94 14.86 1.50
N PHE A 135 3.00 13.65 0.97
CA PHE A 135 1.78 13.03 0.45
C PHE A 135 0.99 12.49 1.60
N LEU A 136 -0.29 12.80 1.61
CA LEU A 136 -1.21 12.39 2.64
C LEU A 136 -2.29 11.54 2.01
N GLY A 137 -2.21 10.22 2.21
CA GLY A 137 -3.26 9.28 1.85
C GLY A 137 -4.22 9.13 3.01
N PHE A 138 -5.44 9.64 2.87
CA PHE A 138 -6.46 9.54 3.90
C PHE A 138 -7.44 8.43 3.54
N ARG A 139 -7.59 7.42 4.41
CA ARG A 139 -8.70 6.46 4.31
C ARG A 139 -9.86 7.02 5.13
N VAL A 140 -10.95 7.42 4.47
CA VAL A 140 -12.21 7.86 5.10
C VAL A 140 -13.12 6.65 5.27
#